data_AF-A0A438HQS0-F1
#
_entry.id   AF-A0A438HQS0-F1
#
_cell.length_a   1.000
_cell.length_b   1.000
_cell.length_c   1.000
_cell.angle_alpha   90.00
_cell.angle_beta   90.00
_cell.angle_gamma   90.00
#
_symmetry.space_group_name_H-M   'P 1'
#
loop_
_entity.id
_entity.type
_entity.pdbx_description
1 polymer ?
#
loop_
_entity_poly.entity_id
_entity_poly.type
_entity_poly.pdbx_seq_one_letter_code
_entity_poly.pdbx_strand_id
1 'polypeptide(L)'
;MRDAIHIYEIKTKIGATKQGTFFVTKYHNIMKSLWLELDYYQNIKMKCNEDAAMMLKFVERERVFDFFAGLNVEYDQVKVQVLGKEDLPPLNEVFSL
;
A
#
# COMPACT_ATOMS: atom_id res chain seq x y z
N MET A 1 -21.80 8.68 7.14
CA MET A 1 -21.15 8.95 8.45
C MET A 1 -20.42 7.72 8.99
N ARG A 2 -21.01 6.50 8.97
CA ARG A 2 -20.33 5.27 9.41
C ARG A 2 -19.09 4.90 8.57
N ASP A 3 -19.14 5.02 7.25
CA ASP A 3 -18.00 4.62 6.40
C ASP A 3 -16.76 5.51 6.58
N ALA A 4 -16.96 6.82 6.82
CA ALA A 4 -15.86 7.76 7.05
C ALA A 4 -15.05 7.42 8.32
N ILE A 5 -15.72 6.94 9.38
CA ILE A 5 -15.05 6.50 10.61
C ILE A 5 -14.20 5.26 10.32
N HIS A 6 -14.76 4.25 9.64
CA HIS A 6 -14.01 3.04 9.28
C HIS A 6 -12.82 3.35 8.36
N ILE A 7 -13.00 4.19 7.35
CA ILE A 7 -11.92 4.64 6.47
C ILE A 7 -10.80 5.31 7.27
N TYR A 8 -11.14 6.20 8.21
CA TYR A 8 -10.15 6.86 9.06
C TYR A 8 -9.40 5.84 9.95
N GLU A 9 -10.11 4.91 10.57
CA GLU A 9 -9.52 3.86 11.40
C GLU A 9 -8.58 2.96 10.60
N ILE A 10 -8.99 2.53 9.41
CA ILE A 10 -8.18 1.69 8.53
C ILE A 10 -6.93 2.44 8.06
N LYS A 11 -7.06 3.70 7.63
CA LYS A 11 -5.91 4.53 7.25
C LYS A 11 -4.93 4.74 8.41
N THR A 12 -5.45 4.94 9.62
CA THR A 12 -4.63 5.05 10.83
C THR A 12 -3.89 3.75 11.11
N LYS A 13 -4.56 2.60 11.00
CA LYS A 13 -3.95 1.27 11.15
C LYS A 13 -2.86 1.03 10.10
N ILE A 14 -3.10 1.37 8.84
CA ILE A 14 -2.12 1.25 7.75
C ILE A 14 -0.84 2.03 8.11
N GLY A 15 -0.96 3.32 8.45
CA GLY A 15 0.21 4.15 8.80
C GLY A 15 0.96 3.70 10.06
N ALA A 16 0.25 3.09 11.02
CA ALA A 16 0.82 2.58 12.26
C ALA A 16 1.42 1.16 12.13
N THR A 17 1.04 0.40 11.11
CA THR A 17 1.52 -0.98 10.94
C THR A 17 2.99 -0.98 10.55
N LYS A 18 3.80 -1.68 11.35
CA LYS A 18 5.23 -1.90 11.09
C LYS A 18 5.50 -3.40 10.93
N GLN A 19 6.52 -3.74 10.14
CA GLN A 19 7.01 -5.12 10.03
C GLN A 19 7.42 -5.66 11.41
N GLY A 20 8.26 -4.91 12.12
CA GLY A 20 8.70 -5.27 13.47
C GLY A 20 9.37 -6.63 13.49
N THR A 21 8.85 -7.55 14.29
CA THR A 21 9.37 -8.93 14.42
C THR A 21 8.73 -9.92 13.44
N PHE A 22 7.80 -9.48 12.59
CA PHE A 22 7.18 -10.36 11.61
C PHE A 22 8.09 -10.59 10.40
N PHE A 23 7.98 -11.78 9.81
CA PHE A 23 8.47 -12.01 8.45
C PHE A 23 7.81 -11.04 7.48
N VAL A 24 8.56 -10.61 6.46
CA VAL A 24 8.06 -9.70 5.41
C VAL A 24 6.80 -10.25 4.74
N THR A 25 6.73 -11.57 4.52
CA THR A 25 5.54 -12.26 3.98
C THR A 25 4.29 -12.02 4.83
N LYS A 26 4.42 -12.12 6.16
CA LYS A 26 3.31 -11.90 7.09
C LYS A 26 2.93 -10.42 7.14
N TYR A 27 3.90 -9.52 7.19
CA TYR A 27 3.66 -8.07 7.15
C TYR A 27 2.93 -7.66 5.86
N HIS A 28 3.40 -8.11 4.70
CA HIS A 28 2.76 -7.88 3.40
C HIS A 28 1.30 -8.35 3.39
N ASN A 29 1.01 -9.54 3.93
CA ASN A 29 -0.36 -10.06 3.99
C ASN A 29 -1.27 -9.22 4.90
N ILE A 30 -0.75 -8.70 6.02
CA ILE A 30 -1.50 -7.78 6.89
C ILE A 30 -1.84 -6.49 6.14
N MET A 31 -0.85 -5.87 5.49
CA MET A 31 -1.06 -4.65 4.71
C MET A 31 -2.06 -4.87 3.56
N LYS A 32 -1.93 -6.00 2.84
CA LYS A 32 -2.86 -6.41 1.79
C LYS A 32 -4.30 -6.52 2.30
N SER A 33 -4.49 -7.11 3.47
CA SER A 33 -5.83 -7.21 4.08
C SER A 33 -6.40 -5.83 4.42
N LEU A 34 -5.60 -4.92 4.98
CA LEU A 34 -6.04 -3.57 5.32
C LEU A 34 -6.40 -2.75 4.08
N TRP A 35 -5.63 -2.84 3.00
CA TRP A 35 -5.97 -2.15 1.76
C TRP A 35 -7.22 -2.70 1.09
N LEU A 36 -7.46 -4.02 1.13
CA LEU A 36 -8.71 -4.61 0.63
C LEU A 36 -9.92 -4.13 1.44
N GLU A 37 -9.78 -4.02 2.76
CA GLU A 37 -10.82 -3.46 3.61
C GLU A 37 -11.05 -1.98 3.29
N LEU A 38 -9.98 -1.21 3.07
CA LEU A 38 -10.07 0.20 2.66
C LEU A 38 -10.81 0.35 1.33
N ASP A 39 -10.47 -0.46 0.32
CA ASP A 39 -11.11 -0.45 -0.99
C ASP A 39 -12.62 -0.70 -0.88
N TYR A 40 -13.01 -1.65 -0.03
CA TYR A 40 -14.41 -1.98 0.22
C TYR A 40 -15.19 -0.77 0.74
N TYR A 41 -14.65 -0.04 1.73
CA TYR A 41 -15.33 1.12 2.29
C TYR A 41 -15.24 2.37 1.42
N GLN A 42 -14.14 2.56 0.68
CA GLN A 42 -14.00 3.71 -0.23
C GLN A 42 -14.90 3.58 -1.45
N ASN A 43 -15.11 2.36 -1.97
CA ASN A 43 -16.04 2.04 -3.06
C ASN A 43 -16.03 3.07 -4.20
N ILE A 44 -14.84 3.44 -4.67
CA ILE A 44 -14.67 4.49 -5.67
C ILE A 44 -15.18 3.96 -7.01
N LYS A 45 -16.20 4.62 -7.56
CA LYS A 45 -16.79 4.28 -8.85
C LYS A 45 -16.29 5.24 -9.91
N MET A 46 -15.57 4.70 -10.90
CA MET A 46 -15.06 5.46 -12.03
C MET A 46 -15.93 5.20 -13.27
N LYS A 47 -16.18 6.25 -14.04
CA LYS A 47 -17.01 6.19 -15.26
C LYS A 47 -16.17 6.08 -16.54
N CYS A 48 -14.90 6.46 -16.47
CA CYS A 48 -13.96 6.54 -17.56
C CYS A 48 -12.85 5.51 -17.33
N ASN A 49 -12.46 4.78 -18.38
CA ASN A 49 -11.46 3.71 -18.27
C ASN A 49 -10.05 4.29 -18.10
N GLU A 50 -9.77 5.41 -18.76
CA GLU A 50 -8.50 6.12 -18.69
C GLU A 50 -8.26 6.64 -17.26
N ASP A 51 -9.28 7.26 -16.65
CA ASP A 51 -9.21 7.72 -15.26
C ASP A 51 -9.08 6.55 -14.29
N ALA A 52 -9.76 5.43 -14.55
CA ALA A 52 -9.64 4.20 -13.75
C ALA A 52 -8.21 3.64 -13.76
N ALA A 53 -7.57 3.61 -14.92
CA ALA A 53 -6.18 3.20 -15.04
C ALA A 53 -5.23 4.16 -14.32
N MET A 54 -5.45 5.48 -14.42
CA MET A 54 -4.64 6.47 -13.70
C MET A 54 -4.80 6.36 -12.19
N MET A 55 -6.02 6.16 -11.70
CA MET A 55 -6.29 5.97 -10.27
C MET A 55 -5.68 4.69 -9.74
N LEU A 56 -5.74 3.59 -10.49
CA LEU A 56 -5.11 2.33 -10.09
C LEU A 56 -3.60 2.53 -9.91
N LYS A 57 -2.93 3.19 -10.86
CA LYS A 57 -1.49 3.51 -10.75
C LYS A 57 -1.19 4.39 -9.54
N PHE A 58 -2.04 5.36 -9.24
CA PHE A 58 -1.91 6.20 -8.04
C PHE A 58 -2.04 5.37 -6.76
N VAL A 59 -3.08 4.53 -6.66
CA VAL A 59 -3.31 3.68 -5.49
C VAL A 59 -2.17 2.68 -5.29
N GLU A 60 -1.68 2.03 -6.35
CA GLU A 60 -0.55 1.10 -6.26
C GLU A 60 0.72 1.79 -5.78
N ARG A 61 0.99 3.01 -6.26
CA ARG A 61 2.10 3.85 -5.79
C ARG A 61 2.00 4.15 -4.30
N GLU A 62 0.84 4.61 -3.83
CA GLU A 62 0.63 4.92 -2.41
C GLU A 62 0.81 3.66 -1.54
N ARG A 63 0.37 2.49 -2.01
CA ARG A 63 0.57 1.21 -1.29
C ARG A 63 2.03 0.81 -1.19
N VAL A 64 2.84 1.07 -2.23
CA VAL A 64 4.30 0.86 -2.16
C VAL A 64 4.92 1.76 -1.09
N PHE A 65 4.51 3.03 -1.00
CA PHE A 65 4.99 3.95 0.03
C PHE A 65 4.57 3.52 1.44
N ASP A 66 3.30 3.19 1.65
CA ASP A 66 2.80 2.66 2.91
C ASP A 66 3.59 1.41 3.34
N PHE A 67 3.81 0.48 2.40
CA PHE A 67 4.58 -0.74 2.65
C PHE A 67 6.00 -0.43 3.10
N PHE A 68 6.72 0.42 2.36
CA PHE A 68 8.08 0.83 2.69
C PHE A 68 8.21 1.61 3.99
N ALA A 69 7.23 2.45 4.32
CA ALA A 69 7.20 3.21 5.55
C ALA A 69 7.09 2.32 6.80
N GLY A 70 6.54 1.11 6.65
CA GLY A 70 6.45 0.12 7.73
C GLY A 70 7.54 -0.95 7.73
N LEU A 71 8.31 -1.12 6.65
CA LEU A 71 9.43 -2.08 6.59
C LEU A 71 10.59 -1.67 7.52
N ASN A 72 11.26 -2.68 8.06
CA ASN A 72 12.45 -2.51 8.89
C ASN A 72 13.60 -1.84 8.12
N VAL A 73 14.54 -1.26 8.87
CA VAL A 73 15.72 -0.55 8.36
C VAL A 73 16.65 -1.44 7.52
N GLU A 74 16.64 -2.76 7.76
CA GLU A 74 17.41 -3.76 7.01
C GLU A 74 17.07 -3.79 5.51
N TYR A 75 15.89 -3.27 5.12
CA TYR A 75 15.46 -3.16 3.73
C TYR A 75 15.70 -1.78 3.10
N ASP A 76 16.37 -0.84 3.79
CA ASP A 76 16.54 0.52 3.29
C ASP A 76 17.30 0.59 1.95
N GLN A 77 18.27 -0.30 1.72
CA GLN A 77 18.94 -0.39 0.43
C GLN A 77 17.96 -0.75 -0.70
N VAL A 78 17.06 -1.70 -0.46
CA VAL A 78 16.01 -2.08 -1.43
C VAL A 78 15.06 -0.91 -1.66
N LYS A 79 14.66 -0.19 -0.59
CA LYS A 79 13.83 1.03 -0.71
C LYS A 79 14.49 2.06 -1.63
N VAL A 80 15.77 2.37 -1.41
CA VAL A 80 16.51 3.35 -2.25
C VAL A 80 16.58 2.90 -3.70
N GLN A 81 16.87 1.62 -3.95
CA GLN A 81 16.92 1.08 -5.31
C GLN A 81 15.58 1.17 -6.04
N VAL A 82 14.48 0.85 -5.35
CA VAL A 82 13.14 0.90 -5.92
C VAL A 82 12.68 2.36 -6.12
N LEU A 83 12.88 3.22 -5.12
CA LEU A 83 12.51 4.64 -5.18
C LEU A 83 13.33 5.44 -6.19
N GLY A 84 14.52 4.95 -6.56
CA GLY A 84 15.37 5.56 -7.59
C GLY A 84 15.00 5.21 -9.03
N LYS A 85 13.99 4.35 -9.27
CA LYS A 85 13.52 4.01 -10.61
C LYS A 85 12.64 5.13 -11.19
N GLU A 86 12.65 5.27 -12.52
CA GLU A 86 11.79 6.22 -13.24
C GLU A 86 10.31 5.93 -12.99
N ASP A 87 9.94 4.64 -13.02
CA ASP A 87 8.62 4.14 -12.65
C ASP A 87 8.73 3.21 -11.43
N LEU A 88 7.80 3.39 -10.49
CA LEU A 88 7.70 2.51 -9.34
C LEU A 88 7.09 1.17 -9.78
N PRO A 89 7.78 0.05 -9.51
CA PRO A 89 7.24 -1.26 -9.80
C PRO A 89 5.99 -1.53 -8.93
N PRO A 90 5.06 -2.36 -9.42
CA PRO A 90 3.89 -2.75 -8.65
C PRO A 90 4.29 -3.51 -7.39
N LEU A 91 3.42 -3.50 -6.38
CA LEU A 91 3.74 -4.01 -5.05
C LEU A 91 4.17 -5.50 -5.03
N ASN A 92 3.59 -6.32 -5.92
CA ASN A 92 3.97 -7.73 -6.07
C ASN A 92 5.43 -7.91 -6.53
N GLU A 93 5.91 -7.04 -7.42
CA GLU A 93 7.31 -7.01 -7.83
C GLU A 93 8.19 -6.49 -6.70
N VAL A 94 7.78 -5.43 -6.01
CA VAL A 94 8.49 -4.91 -4.82
C VAL A 94 8.69 -5.99 -3.76
N PHE A 95 7.68 -6.81 -3.52
CA PHE A 95 7.74 -7.92 -2.57
C PHE A 95 8.71 -9.05 -2.98
N SER A 96 9.01 -9.16 -4.28
CA SER A 96 9.83 -10.23 -4.85
C SER A 96 11.30 -9.83 -5.04
N LEU A 97 11.66 -8.58 -4.72
CA LEU A 97 13.03 -8.02 -4.75
C LEU A 97 13.75 -8.25 -3.42
#